data_AF-A0A1F6B3R9-F1
#
_entry.id   AF-A0A1F6B3R9-F1
#
_cell.length_a   1.000
_cell.length_b   1.000
_cell.length_c   1.000
_cell.angle_alpha   90.00
_cell.angle_beta   90.00
_cell.angle_gamma   90.00
#
_symmetry.space_group_name_H-M   'P 1'
#
loop_
_entity.id
_entity.type
_entity.pdbx_description
1 polymer ?
#
loop_
_entity_poly.entity_id
_entity_poly.type
_entity_poly.pdbx_seq_one_letter_code
_entity_poly.pdbx_strand_id
1 'polypeptide(L)'
;MLNWNVDEERFKKEDPEGYKLWRITQLINYGLDGEKLEAAEIKKAWPKIKGNLDPYKKRLLEYLLWGKLYSLPPNITFWNMHKLMKR
;
A
#
# COMPACT_ATOMS: atom_id res chain seq x y z
N MET A 1 3.91 -13.58 2.67
CA MET A 1 3.83 -14.25 3.98
C MET A 1 2.60 -13.68 4.68
N LEU A 2 1.61 -14.51 4.95
CA LEU A 2 0.51 -14.15 5.87
C LEU A 2 1.08 -14.17 7.30
N ASN A 3 0.59 -13.33 8.20
CA ASN A 3 1.13 -13.18 9.56
C ASN A 3 0.92 -14.47 10.36
N TRP A 4 1.93 -15.35 10.40
CA TRP A 4 1.85 -16.67 11.04
C TRP A 4 1.65 -16.64 12.57
N ASN A 5 1.71 -15.47 13.22
CA ASN A 5 1.72 -15.35 14.68
C ASN A 5 0.80 -14.23 15.23
N VAL A 6 -0.14 -13.72 14.44
CA VAL A 6 -1.11 -12.71 14.91
C VAL A 6 -2.43 -13.40 15.19
N ASP A 7 -2.86 -13.36 16.46
CA ASP A 7 -4.23 -13.72 16.85
C ASP A 7 -5.18 -12.58 16.48
N GLU A 8 -5.81 -12.70 15.31
CA GLU A 8 -6.70 -11.67 14.78
C GLU A 8 -7.94 -11.44 15.63
N GLU A 9 -8.50 -12.49 16.24
CA GLU A 9 -9.70 -12.35 17.07
C GLU A 9 -9.40 -11.55 18.32
N ARG A 10 -8.27 -11.87 18.97
CA ARG A 10 -7.82 -11.14 20.15
C ARG A 10 -7.46 -9.70 19.81
N PHE A 11 -6.70 -9.48 18.74
CA PHE A 11 -6.30 -8.14 18.33
C PHE A 11 -7.51 -7.26 18.00
N LYS A 12 -8.49 -7.80 17.27
CA LYS A 12 -9.72 -7.08 16.95
C LYS A 12 -10.55 -6.71 18.18
N LYS A 13 -10.50 -7.52 19.25
CA LYS A 13 -11.19 -7.24 20.52
C LYS A 13 -10.47 -6.19 21.36
N GLU A 14 -9.13 -6.29 21.45
CA GLU A 14 -8.32 -5.41 22.30
C GLU A 14 -8.09 -4.04 21.67
N ASP A 15 -7.86 -3.98 20.36
CA ASP A 15 -7.67 -2.72 19.61
C ASP A 15 -8.34 -2.79 18.22
N PRO A 16 -9.65 -2.48 18.15
CA PRO A 16 -10.39 -2.51 16.89
C PRO A 16 -9.86 -1.52 15.85
N GLU A 17 -9.36 -0.35 16.27
CA GLU A 17 -8.85 0.67 15.35
C GLU A 17 -7.49 0.27 14.77
N GLY A 18 -6.58 -0.22 15.61
CA GLY A 18 -5.29 -0.75 15.18
C GLY A 18 -5.45 -1.96 14.27
N TYR A 19 -6.35 -2.88 14.61
CA TYR A 19 -6.68 -4.03 13.76
C TYR A 19 -7.14 -3.59 12.38
N LYS A 20 -7.99 -2.57 12.30
CA LYS A 20 -8.49 -2.04 11.03
C LYS A 20 -7.36 -1.46 10.16
N LEU A 21 -6.48 -0.65 10.74
CA LEU A 21 -5.33 -0.09 10.01
C LEU A 21 -4.34 -1.17 9.57
N TRP A 22 -4.09 -2.14 10.44
CA TRP A 22 -3.27 -3.31 10.14
C TRP A 22 -3.88 -4.12 9.00
N ARG A 23 -5.18 -4.44 9.04
CA ARG A 23 -5.87 -5.22 8.01
C ARG A 23 -5.80 -4.53 6.65
N ILE A 24 -6.05 -3.22 6.58
CA ILE A 24 -5.89 -2.44 5.34
C ILE A 24 -4.45 -2.55 4.81
N THR A 25 -3.46 -2.42 5.69
CA THR A 25 -2.03 -2.55 5.32
C THR A 25 -1.71 -3.94 4.76
N GLN A 26 -2.24 -4.99 5.39
CA GLN A 26 -2.05 -6.38 4.95
C GLN A 26 -2.69 -6.62 3.58
N LEU A 27 -3.93 -6.19 3.39
CA LEU A 27 -4.67 -6.33 2.14
C LEU A 27 -3.95 -5.64 0.97
N ILE A 28 -3.39 -4.45 1.22
CA ILE A 28 -2.63 -3.71 0.20
C ILE A 28 -1.32 -4.44 -0.17
N ASN A 29 -0.59 -4.92 0.84
CA ASN A 29 0.74 -5.50 0.63
C ASN A 29 0.67 -6.92 0.04
N TYR A 30 -0.26 -7.74 0.52
CA TYR A 30 -0.26 -9.18 0.25
C TYR A 30 -1.37 -9.66 -0.68
N GLY A 31 -2.42 -8.86 -0.87
CA GLY A 31 -3.52 -9.21 -1.76
C GLY A 31 -4.87 -8.99 -1.10
N LEU A 32 -5.87 -8.74 -1.93
CA LEU A 32 -7.22 -8.46 -1.48
C LEU A 32 -8.04 -9.71 -1.14
N ASP A 33 -7.60 -10.90 -1.57
CA ASP A 33 -8.30 -12.17 -1.35
C ASP A 33 -9.81 -12.16 -1.65
N GLY A 34 -10.21 -11.38 -2.67
CA GLY A 34 -11.60 -11.20 -3.09
C GLY A 34 -12.35 -10.05 -2.41
N GLU A 35 -11.75 -9.41 -1.41
CA GLU A 35 -12.29 -8.21 -0.76
C GLU A 35 -12.09 -6.95 -1.63
N LYS A 36 -12.88 -5.91 -1.35
CA LYS A 36 -12.74 -4.59 -1.98
C LYS A 36 -12.42 -3.57 -0.90
N LEU A 37 -11.42 -2.73 -1.17
CA LEU A 37 -11.10 -1.58 -0.32
C LEU A 37 -11.78 -0.33 -0.87
N GLU A 38 -12.39 0.46 0.02
CA GLU A 38 -13.01 1.73 -0.35
C GLU A 38 -11.96 2.84 -0.38
N ALA A 39 -11.93 3.62 -1.47
CA ALA A 39 -10.97 4.71 -1.62
C ALA A 39 -11.05 5.77 -0.51
N ALA A 40 -12.25 6.07 -0.01
CA ALA A 40 -12.46 7.03 1.07
C ALA A 40 -11.86 6.54 2.39
N GLU A 41 -11.98 5.26 2.69
CA GLU A 41 -11.41 4.62 3.86
C GLU A 41 -9.87 4.65 3.81
N ILE A 42 -9.29 4.31 2.66
CA ILE A 42 -7.84 4.38 2.48
C ILE A 42 -7.34 5.81 2.66
N LYS A 43 -8.04 6.82 2.11
CA LYS A 43 -7.66 8.23 2.27
C LYS A 43 -7.64 8.66 3.74
N LYS A 44 -8.61 8.22 4.54
CA LYS A 44 -8.65 8.49 5.99
C LYS A 44 -7.52 7.77 6.73
N ALA A 45 -7.25 6.51 6.39
CA ALA A 45 -6.19 5.70 7.00
C ALA A 45 -4.78 6.10 6.55
N TRP A 46 -4.64 6.77 5.40
CA TRP A 46 -3.39 7.04 4.71
C TRP A 46 -2.27 7.62 5.59
N PRO A 47 -2.52 8.63 6.45
CA PRO A 47 -1.47 9.21 7.29
C PRO A 47 -0.83 8.19 8.24
N LYS A 48 -1.60 7.16 8.65
CA LYS A 48 -1.18 6.14 9.61
C LYS A 48 -0.53 4.91 8.93
N ILE A 49 -0.97 4.55 7.71
CA ILE A 49 -0.53 3.29 7.06
C ILE A 49 0.60 3.47 6.05
N LYS A 50 0.75 4.65 5.42
CA LYS A 50 1.67 4.87 4.28
C LYS A 50 3.15 4.56 4.54
N GLY A 51 3.57 4.48 5.80
CA GLY A 51 4.93 4.13 6.21
C GLY A 51 5.21 2.63 6.17
N ASN A 52 4.16 1.80 6.27
CA ASN A 52 4.24 0.35 6.37
C ASN A 52 3.82 -0.36 5.06
N LEU A 53 3.54 0.41 4.01
CA LEU A 53 3.20 -0.11 2.69
C LEU A 53 4.46 -0.45 1.89
N ASP A 54 4.38 -1.51 1.10
CA ASP A 54 5.37 -1.81 0.09
C ASP A 54 5.57 -0.59 -0.84
N PRO A 55 6.81 -0.19 -1.15
CA PRO A 55 7.09 1.02 -1.92
C PRO A 55 6.37 1.08 -3.28
N TYR A 56 6.23 -0.04 -3.99
CA TYR A 56 5.56 -0.07 -5.28
C TYR A 56 4.05 0.01 -5.14
N LYS A 57 3.48 -0.71 -4.16
CA LYS A 57 2.04 -0.64 -3.85
C LYS A 57 1.64 0.76 -3.40
N LYS A 58 2.45 1.40 -2.57
CA LYS A 58 2.26 2.78 -2.12
C LYS A 58 2.20 3.74 -3.30
N ARG A 59 3.18 3.67 -4.21
CA ARG A 59 3.24 4.52 -5.42
C ARG A 59 2.02 4.33 -6.32
N LEU A 60 1.60 3.08 -6.51
CA LEU A 60 0.39 2.75 -7.26
C LEU A 60 -0.85 3.37 -6.61
N LEU A 61 -1.01 3.25 -5.29
CA LEU A 61 -2.13 3.85 -4.57
C LEU A 61 -2.10 5.38 -4.60
N GLU A 62 -0.91 5.99 -4.53
CA GLU A 62 -0.78 7.44 -4.69
C GLU A 62 -1.31 7.93 -6.05
N TYR A 63 -1.04 7.15 -7.09
CA TYR A 63 -1.58 7.38 -8.41
C TYR A 63 -3.10 7.16 -8.47
N LEU A 64 -3.60 6.02 -7.98
CA LEU A 64 -5.04 5.68 -8.05
C LEU A 64 -5.92 6.64 -7.23
N LEU A 65 -5.44 7.12 -6.08
CA LEU A 65 -6.24 7.93 -5.15
C LEU A 65 -6.15 9.44 -5.41
N TRP A 66 -5.02 9.92 -5.93
CA TRP A 66 -4.74 11.35 -6.12
C TRP A 66 -4.17 11.72 -7.49
N GLY A 67 -4.04 10.78 -8.44
CA GLY A 67 -3.55 11.06 -9.78
C GLY A 67 -2.06 11.44 -9.85
N LYS A 68 -1.27 11.08 -8.84
CA LYS A 68 0.16 11.42 -8.73
C LYS A 68 1.02 10.61 -9.71
N LEU A 69 1.01 11.00 -10.99
CA LEU A 69 1.74 10.31 -12.05
C LEU A 69 3.25 10.22 -11.77
N TYR A 70 3.81 11.24 -11.10
CA TYR A 70 5.22 11.29 -10.69
C TYR A 70 5.61 10.25 -9.63
N SER A 71 4.64 9.69 -8.90
CA SER A 71 4.89 8.62 -7.93
C SER A 71 5.16 7.30 -8.65
N LEU A 72 4.67 7.10 -9.87
CA LEU A 72 4.96 5.89 -10.63
C LEU A 72 6.45 5.89 -11.00
N PRO A 73 7.14 4.74 -10.89
CA PRO A 73 8.48 4.66 -11.44
C PRO A 73 8.38 5.05 -12.91
N PRO A 74 9.18 6.01 -13.39
CA PRO A 74 9.41 6.08 -14.83
C PRO A 74 9.82 4.67 -15.26
N ASN A 75 9.39 4.21 -16.43
CA ASN A 75 9.69 2.86 -16.95
C ASN A 75 11.19 2.72 -17.28
N ILE A 76 12.04 3.07 -16.31
CA ILE A 76 13.48 3.06 -16.32
C ILE A 76 13.85 1.63 -15.99
N THR A 77 14.25 0.95 -17.03
CA THR A 77 14.94 -0.33 -16.94
C THR A 77 16.42 -0.04 -17.15
N PHE A 78 17.28 -0.96 -16.70
CA PHE A 78 18.72 -0.90 -17.00
C PHE A 78 18.98 -0.58 -18.49
N TRP A 79 18.16 -1.16 -19.39
CA TRP A 79 18.27 -1.02 -20.84
C TRP A 79 17.99 0.38 -21.39
N ASN A 80 17.21 1.21 -20.72
CA ASN A 80 16.85 2.55 -21.21
C ASN A 80 17.36 3.70 -20.32
N MET A 81 18.13 3.39 -19.28
CA MET A 81 18.86 4.37 -18.44
C MET A 81 19.71 5.35 -19.25
N HIS A 82 20.30 4.90 -20.36
CA HIS A 82 21.13 5.74 -21.24
C HIS A 82 20.36 6.93 -21.85
N LYS A 83 19.02 6.85 -21.94
CA LYS A 83 18.18 7.94 -22.48
C LYS A 83 18.11 9.14 -21.54
N LEU A 84 18.48 8.98 -20.26
CA LEU A 84 18.48 10.04 -19.25
C LEU A 84 19.83 10.75 -19.13
N MET A 85 20.92 10.15 -19.63
CA MET A 85 22.29 10.66 -19.49
C MET A 85 22.76 11.47 -20.71
N LYS A 86 22.05 11.41 -21.84
CA LYS A 86 22.29 12.29 -22.99
C LYS A 86 21.67 13.66 -22.72
N ARG A 87 22.43 14.53 -22.05
CA ARG A 87 22.21 15.99 -22.02
C ARG A 87 23.29 16.66 -22.84
#